data_AF-A0A925UHS6-F1
#
_entry.id   AF-A0A925UHS6-F1
#
_cell.length_a   1.000
_cell.length_b   1.000
_cell.length_c   1.000
_cell.angle_alpha   90.00
_cell.angle_beta   90.00
_cell.angle_gamma   90.00
#
_symmetry.space_group_name_H-M   'P 1'
#
loop_
_entity.id
_entity.type
_entity.pdbx_description
1 polymer ?
#
loop_
_entity_poly.entity_id
_entity_poly.type
_entity_poly.pdbx_seq_one_letter_code
_entity_poly.pdbx_strand_id
1 'polypeptide(L)' 'MTTATLHANVQRNRFAQHALALLARLTSGASPLSAAQAAAAEAQNVRNLAHSYAKTDPGFAADLYAAAARHEGLHAD' A
#
# COMPACT_ATOMS: atom_id res chain seq x y z
N MET A 1 -43.29 -34.34 -22.00
CA MET A 1 -43.22 -32.97 -21.44
C MET A 1 -42.16 -32.98 -20.35
N THR A 2 -40.98 -32.41 -20.61
CA THR A 2 -39.83 -32.42 -19.68
C THR A 2 -39.20 -31.02 -19.65
N THR A 3 -39.73 -30.15 -18.79
CA THR A 3 -39.19 -28.81 -18.53
C THR A 3 -38.91 -28.67 -17.04
N ALA A 4 -37.72 -29.08 -16.60
CA ALA A 4 -37.27 -28.90 -15.22
C ALA A 4 -35.74 -28.72 -15.12
N THR A 5 -35.14 -27.99 -16.06
CA THR A 5 -33.69 -27.75 -16.10
C THR A 5 -33.34 -26.29 -16.38
N LEU A 6 -34.03 -25.34 -15.75
CA LEU A 6 -33.63 -23.92 -15.84
C LEU A 6 -33.47 -23.18 -14.50
N HIS A 7 -33.88 -23.77 -13.37
CA HIS A 7 -33.92 -23.01 -12.11
C HIS A 7 -32.63 -23.10 -11.26
N ALA A 8 -31.84 -24.16 -11.42
CA ALA A 8 -30.64 -24.41 -10.61
C ALA A 8 -29.42 -23.52 -10.96
N ASN A 9 -29.41 -22.89 -12.14
CA ASN A 9 -28.25 -22.14 -12.62
C ASN A 9 -28.16 -20.72 -12.02
N VAL A 10 -29.29 -20.14 -11.58
CA VAL A 10 -29.32 -18.77 -11.04
C VAL A 10 -28.88 -18.70 -9.58
N GLN A 11 -29.19 -19.72 -8.77
CA GLN A 11 -28.79 -19.76 -7.36
C GLN A 11 -27.28 -19.92 -7.17
N ARG A 12 -26.62 -20.67 -8.07
CA ARG A 12 -25.16 -20.92 -8.03
C ARG A 12 -24.35 -19.65 -8.20
N ASN A 13 -24.90 -18.66 -8.91
CA ASN A 13 -24.22 -17.40 -9.22
C ASN A 13 -24.22 -16.41 -8.03
N ARG A 14 -25.25 -16.45 -7.16
CA ARG A 14 -25.37 -15.52 -6.02
C ARG A 14 -24.39 -15.85 -4.90
N PHE A 15 -24.21 -17.14 -4.59
CA PHE A 15 -23.23 -17.57 -3.58
C PHE A 15 -21.79 -17.23 -3.99
N ALA A 16 -21.45 -17.40 -5.26
CA ALA A 16 -20.15 -17.02 -5.79
C ALA A 16 -19.89 -15.50 -5.68
N GLN A 17 -20.91 -14.68 -5.94
CA GLN A 17 -20.82 -13.23 -5.80
C GLN A 17 -20.63 -12.78 -4.34
N HIS A 18 -21.28 -13.44 -3.38
CA HIS A 18 -21.10 -13.13 -1.96
C HIS A 18 -19.71 -13.51 -1.44
N ALA A 19 -19.18 -14.67 -1.86
CA ALA A 19 -17.83 -15.09 -1.48
C ALA A 19 -16.76 -14.13 -2.03
N LEU A 20 -16.91 -13.69 -3.29
CA LEU A 20 -16.00 -12.73 -3.91
C LEU A 20 -16.10 -11.33 -3.26
N ALA A 21 -17.31 -10.90 -2.89
CA ALA A 21 -17.52 -9.62 -2.21
C ALA A 21 -16.93 -9.60 -0.79
N LEU A 22 -16.97 -10.73 -0.07
CA LEU A 22 -16.33 -10.85 1.24
C LEU A 22 -14.80 -10.78 1.10
N LEU A 23 -14.23 -11.54 0.14
CA LEU A 23 -12.80 -11.53 -0.13
C LEU A 23 -12.31 -10.13 -0.56
N ALA A 24 -13.06 -9.42 -1.40
CA ALA A 24 -12.74 -8.06 -1.82
C ALA A 24 -12.77 -7.05 -0.66
N ARG A 25 -13.64 -7.26 0.34
CA ARG A 25 -13.65 -6.42 1.56
C ARG A 25 -12.45 -6.68 2.45
N LEU A 26 -11.90 -7.89 2.47
CA LEU A 26 -10.67 -8.19 3.22
C LEU A 26 -9.42 -7.60 2.55
N THR A 27 -9.42 -7.44 1.22
CA THR A 27 -8.26 -6.91 0.48
C THR A 27 -8.28 -5.39 0.31
N SER A 28 -9.44 -4.73 0.49
CA SER A 28 -9.59 -3.27 0.30
C SER A 28 -9.19 -2.43 1.52
N GLY A 29 -8.36 -2.97 2.43
CA GLY A 29 -7.92 -2.30 3.65
C GLY A 29 -6.74 -1.33 3.48
N ALA A 30 -6.12 -1.28 2.30
CA ALA A 30 -5.06 -0.31 2.03
C ALA A 30 -5.70 1.01 1.57
N SER A 31 -5.93 1.94 2.51
CA SER A 31 -6.12 3.34 2.13
C SER A 31 -4.90 3.75 1.30
N PRO A 32 -5.08 4.26 0.07
CA PRO A 32 -3.97 4.80 -0.68
C PRO A 32 -3.50 6.04 0.09
N LEU A 33 -2.41 5.89 0.86
CA LEU A 33 -1.66 7.06 1.30
C LEU A 33 -1.34 7.87 0.06
N SER A 34 -1.53 9.19 0.14
CA SER A 34 -1.11 10.04 -0.97
C SER A 34 0.37 9.79 -1.25
N ALA A 35 0.80 9.97 -2.50
CA ALA A 35 2.22 9.81 -2.85
C ALA A 35 3.12 10.65 -1.93
N ALA A 36 2.67 11.84 -1.54
CA ALA A 36 3.32 12.69 -0.54
C ALA A 36 3.42 12.04 0.85
N GLN A 37 2.36 11.40 1.34
CA GLN A 37 2.39 10.69 2.64
C GLN A 37 3.32 9.48 2.61
N ALA A 38 3.33 8.72 1.51
CA ALA A 38 4.24 7.60 1.34
C ALA A 38 5.71 8.07 1.28
N ALA A 39 5.99 9.12 0.51
CA ALA A 39 7.32 9.71 0.40
C ALA A 39 7.83 10.27 1.74
N ALA A 40 6.96 10.94 2.51
CA ALA A 40 7.31 11.45 3.84
C ALA A 40 7.64 10.31 4.82
N ALA A 41 6.89 9.21 4.78
CA ALA A 41 7.17 8.04 5.61
C ALA A 41 8.50 7.38 5.24
N GLU A 42 8.80 7.28 3.94
CA GLU A 42 10.04 6.71 3.43
C GLU A 42 11.25 7.60 3.78
N ALA A 43 11.14 8.92 3.60
CA ALA A 43 12.15 9.88 4.00
C ALA A 43 12.42 9.84 5.51
N GLN A 44 11.37 9.68 6.34
CA GLN A 44 11.54 9.48 7.78
C GLN A 44 12.34 8.22 8.10
N ASN A 45 12.15 7.13 7.34
CA ASN A 45 12.91 5.90 7.54
C ASN A 45 14.40 6.11 7.19
N VAL A 46 14.69 6.85 6.11
CA VAL A 46 16.06 7.22 5.73
C VAL A 46 16.70 8.12 6.80
N ARG A 47 15.97 9.06 7.42
CA ARG A 47 16.46 9.86 8.55
C ARG A 47 16.82 9.00 9.76
N ASN A 48 16.01 7.98 10.06
CA ASN A 48 16.29 7.06 11.16
C ASN A 48 17.56 6.24 10.87
N LEU A 49 17.75 5.82 9.62
CA LEU A 49 18.98 5.16 9.19
C LEU A 49 20.18 6.09 9.33
N ALA A 50 20.09 7.33 8.85
CA ALA A 50 21.15 8.34 9.00
C ALA A 50 21.54 8.53 10.47
N HIS A 51 20.57 8.56 11.37
CA HIS A 51 20.82 8.68 12.81
C HIS A 51 21.64 7.50 13.37
N SER A 52 21.41 6.28 12.85
CA SER A 52 22.20 5.10 13.26
C SER A 52 23.67 5.21 12.85
N TYR A 53 23.97 5.87 11.73
CA TYR A 53 25.33 6.09 11.23
C TYR A 53 25.99 7.37 11.75
N ALA A 54 25.25 8.29 12.37
CA ALA A 54 25.77 9.59 12.80
C ALA A 54 27.01 9.52 13.72
N LYS A 55 27.17 8.42 14.47
CA LYS A 55 28.32 8.19 15.36
C LYS A 55 29.50 7.51 14.68
N THR A 56 29.26 6.70 13.65
CA THR A 56 30.28 5.88 12.99
C THR A 56 30.80 6.52 11.71
N ASP A 57 29.91 7.14 10.95
CA ASP A 57 30.21 7.89 9.73
C ASP A 57 29.26 9.10 9.59
N PRO A 58 29.67 10.27 10.13
CA PRO A 58 28.86 11.47 10.06
C PRO A 58 28.75 12.04 8.62
N GLY A 59 29.70 11.73 7.74
CA GLY A 59 29.63 12.15 6.34
C GLY A 59 28.52 11.41 5.60
N PHE A 60 28.50 10.08 5.73
CA PHE A 60 27.43 9.25 5.19
C PHE A 60 26.05 9.60 5.77
N ALA A 61 25.97 9.88 7.07
CA ALA A 61 24.72 10.33 7.69
C ALA A 61 24.22 11.66 7.09
N ALA A 62 25.11 12.63 6.85
CA ALA A 62 24.76 13.89 6.20
C ALA A 62 24.21 13.68 4.78
N ASP A 63 24.82 12.77 4.01
CA ASP A 63 24.36 12.41 2.67
C ASP A 63 22.97 11.78 2.69
N LEU A 64 22.69 10.89 3.66
CA LEU A 64 21.37 10.29 3.84
C LEU A 64 20.31 11.33 4.23
N TYR A 65 20.64 12.29 5.10
CA TYR A 65 19.74 13.40 5.42
C TYR A 65 19.44 14.27 4.19
N ALA A 66 20.45 14.56 3.37
CA ALA A 66 20.27 15.32 2.14
C ALA A 66 19.42 14.56 1.11
N ALA A 67 19.62 13.25 0.98
CA ALA A 67 18.81 12.39 0.12
C ALA A 67 17.34 12.37 0.56
N ALA A 68 17.07 12.22 1.87
CA ALA A 68 15.72 12.24 2.42
C ALA A 68 15.00 13.57 2.14
N ALA A 69 15.68 14.71 2.31
CA ALA A 69 15.10 16.02 2.04
C ALA A 69 14.78 16.23 0.55
N ARG A 70 15.64 15.73 -0.35
CA ARG A 70 15.36 15.75 -1.80
C ARG A 70 14.17 14.86 -2.16
N HIS A 71 14.06 13.68 -1.54
CA HIS A 71 12.93 12.75 -1.75
C HIS A 71 11.60 13.38 -1.38
N GLU A 72 11.53 14.08 -0.24
CA GLU A 72 10.33 14.81 0.18
C GLU A 72 9.98 15.93 -0.81
N GLY A 73 10.98 16.68 -1.30
CA GLY A 73 10.76 17.76 -2.27
C GLY A 73 10.19 17.28 -3.60
N LEU A 74 10.60 16.10 -4.09
CA LEU A 74 10.09 15.55 -5.37
C LEU A 74 8.63 15.07 -5.31
N HIS A 75 8.10 14.86 -4.09
CA HIS A 75 6.78 14.30 -3.87
C HIS A 75 5.82 15.27 -3.17
N ALA A 76 6.24 16.52 -2.94
CA ALA A 76 5.45 17.56 -2.29
C ALA A 76 4.63 18.43 -3.27
N ASP A 77 4.81 18.27 -4.59
CA ASP A 77 4.10 18.99 -5.67
C ASP A 77 2.83 18.25 -6.16
#